data_AF-A0A7S2CLV7-F1
#
_entry.id   AF-A0A7S2CLV7-F1
#
_cell.length_a   1.000
_cell.length_b   1.000
_cell.length_c   1.000
_cell.angle_alpha   90.00
_cell.angle_beta   90.00
_cell.angle_gamma   90.00
#
_symmetry.space_group_name_H-M   'P 1'
#
loop_
_entity.id
_entity.type
_entity.pdbx_description
1 polymer ?
#
loop_
_entity_poly.entity_id
_entity_poly.type
_entity_poly.pdbx_seq_one_letter_code
_entity_poly.pdbx_strand_id
1 'polypeptide(L)'
;MGDMYSDIRVHAGAAGGKFLQENIVLSAVEEILAAQNLTRTPVAYLGALMTSLQAQSETDPAVYAGVLTLLERALTRVPRALLISKAARISAALVSVANTHAEHAPVLRGALSCVLSVLTAQPAGAPASADMLKLFRWLLEFVVHPSPKVRARGQL
;
A
#
# COMPACT_ATOMS: atom_id res chain seq x y z
N MET A 1 -23.76 1.84 1.90
CA MET A 1 -22.44 1.49 1.34
C MET A 1 -21.50 2.63 1.72
N GLY A 2 -20.77 2.49 2.83
CA GLY A 2 -19.99 3.58 3.43
C GLY A 2 -18.75 3.92 2.60
N ASP A 3 -18.44 5.22 2.51
CA ASP A 3 -17.23 5.73 1.87
C ASP A 3 -15.98 5.03 2.44
N MET A 4 -15.07 4.59 1.58
CA MET A 4 -13.93 3.72 1.93
C MET A 4 -13.06 4.27 3.05
N TYR A 5 -13.00 5.60 3.17
CA TYR A 5 -12.20 6.30 4.16
C TYR A 5 -13.02 7.20 5.09
N SER A 6 -14.33 6.95 5.24
CA SER A 6 -15.17 7.75 6.15
C SER A 6 -14.61 7.82 7.56
N ASP A 7 -14.06 6.71 8.08
CA ASP A 7 -13.49 6.66 9.44
C ASP A 7 -12.25 7.54 9.60
N ILE A 8 -11.46 7.69 8.53
CA ILE A 8 -10.25 8.53 8.55
C ILE A 8 -10.67 10.00 8.49
N ARG A 9 -11.66 10.32 7.65
CA ARG A 9 -12.23 11.67 7.53
C ARG A 9 -12.87 12.18 8.81
N VAL A 10 -13.47 11.31 9.62
CA VAL A 10 -14.01 11.70 10.94
C VAL A 10 -12.91 12.26 11.85
N HIS A 11 -11.65 11.89 11.62
CA HIS A 11 -10.50 12.37 12.37
C HIS A 11 -9.69 13.45 11.64
N ALA A 12 -10.17 13.94 10.48
CA ALA A 12 -9.53 15.03 9.75
C ALA A 12 -9.64 16.32 10.57
N GLY A 13 -8.50 16.83 11.05
CA GLY A 13 -8.43 18.05 11.86
C GLY A 13 -8.06 17.82 13.34
N ALA A 14 -7.96 16.57 13.81
CA ALA A 14 -7.44 16.28 15.14
C ALA A 14 -5.91 16.40 15.14
N ALA A 15 -5.40 17.58 15.50
CA ALA A 15 -3.97 17.81 15.72
C ALA A 15 -3.45 16.84 16.80
N GLY A 16 -2.67 15.82 16.38
CA GLY A 16 -2.12 14.78 17.25
C GLY A 16 -2.84 13.42 17.24
N GLY A 17 -3.83 13.22 16.35
CA GLY A 17 -4.54 11.94 16.23
C GLY A 17 -3.69 10.81 15.61
N LYS A 18 -4.04 9.56 15.92
CA LYS A 18 -3.44 8.33 15.36
C LYS A 18 -3.41 8.26 13.82
N PHE A 19 -4.13 9.15 13.13
CA PHE A 19 -4.29 9.18 11.66
C PHE A 19 -3.75 10.46 11.00
N LEU A 20 -2.84 11.20 11.65
CA LEU A 20 -2.39 12.49 11.12
C LEU A 20 -1.78 12.35 9.71
N GLN A 21 -0.89 11.38 9.52
CA GLN A 21 -0.22 11.17 8.23
C GLN A 21 -1.18 10.61 7.18
N GLU A 22 -2.06 9.68 7.56
CA GLU A 22 -3.11 9.15 6.69
C GLU A 22 -4.07 10.24 6.22
N ASN A 23 -4.40 11.22 7.07
CA ASN A 23 -5.24 12.36 6.68
C ASN A 23 -4.56 13.29 5.68
N ILE A 24 -3.28 13.62 5.90
CA ILE A 24 -2.51 14.45 4.97
C ILE A 24 -2.45 13.78 3.60
N VAL A 25 -2.12 12.48 3.57
CA VAL A 25 -2.07 11.71 2.32
C VAL A 25 -3.45 11.61 1.68
N LEU A 26 -4.50 11.34 2.46
CA LEU A 26 -5.86 11.23 1.93
C LEU A 26 -6.32 12.56 1.30
N SER A 27 -6.03 13.70 1.94
CA SER A 27 -6.32 15.02 1.38
C SER A 27 -5.62 15.24 0.04
N ALA A 28 -4.31 14.97 -0.02
CA ALA A 28 -3.53 15.10 -1.26
C ALA A 28 -4.06 14.17 -2.37
N VAL A 29 -4.45 12.94 -2.03
CA VAL A 29 -5.04 11.99 -2.97
C VAL A 29 -6.41 12.46 -3.46
N GLU A 30 -7.23 13.04 -2.59
CA GLU A 30 -8.53 13.60 -2.97
C GLU A 30 -8.39 14.84 -3.86
N GLU A 31 -7.37 15.67 -3.65
CA GLU A 31 -7.02 16.77 -4.56
C GLU A 31 -6.63 16.25 -5.94
N ILE A 32 -5.82 15.19 -6.02
CA ILE A 32 -5.46 14.53 -7.29
C ILE A 32 -6.71 14.00 -7.99
N LEU A 33 -7.63 13.36 -7.25
CA LEU A 33 -8.87 12.83 -7.80
C LEU A 33 -9.80 13.95 -8.29
N ALA A 34 -9.89 15.05 -7.55
CA ALA A 34 -10.67 16.23 -7.94
C ALA A 34 -10.08 16.88 -9.20
N ALA A 35 -8.77 17.02 -9.28
CA ALA A 35 -8.08 17.57 -10.45
C ALA A 35 -8.30 16.70 -11.72
N GLN A 36 -8.41 15.38 -11.54
CA GLN A 36 -8.65 14.44 -12.65
C GLN A 36 -10.14 14.22 -12.95
N ASN A 37 -11.06 14.91 -12.26
CA ASN A 37 -12.51 14.69 -12.35
C ASN A 37 -12.93 13.22 -12.18
N LEU A 38 -12.21 12.47 -11.34
CA LEU A 38 -12.47 11.05 -11.11
C LEU A 38 -13.46 10.85 -9.96
N THR A 39 -14.37 9.88 -10.13
CA THR A 39 -15.24 9.44 -9.05
C THR A 39 -14.45 8.72 -7.97
N ARG A 40 -14.84 8.92 -6.70
CA ARG A 40 -14.20 8.34 -5.51
C ARG A 40 -14.44 6.83 -5.42
N THR A 41 -13.85 6.08 -6.35
CA THR A 41 -13.93 4.63 -6.43
C THR A 41 -12.65 3.99 -5.87
N PRO A 42 -12.70 2.74 -5.37
CA PRO A 42 -11.51 2.04 -4.88
C PRO A 42 -10.38 1.98 -5.92
N VAL A 43 -10.73 1.88 -7.20
CA VAL A 43 -9.80 1.86 -8.32
C VAL A 43 -9.14 3.23 -8.53
N ALA A 44 -9.91 4.32 -8.44
CA ALA A 44 -9.37 5.67 -8.56
C ALA A 44 -8.41 5.99 -7.41
N TYR A 45 -8.78 5.61 -6.17
CA TYR A 45 -7.89 5.71 -5.02
C TYR A 45 -6.61 4.90 -5.19
N LEU A 46 -6.70 3.66 -5.70
CA LEU A 46 -5.51 2.85 -6.00
C LEU A 46 -4.57 3.57 -6.97
N GLY A 47 -5.10 4.12 -8.06
CA GLY A 47 -4.31 4.85 -9.05
C GLY A 47 -3.62 6.07 -8.46
N ALA A 48 -4.36 6.92 -7.75
CA ALA A 48 -3.84 8.12 -7.14
C ALA A 48 -2.80 7.81 -6.03
N LEU A 49 -3.06 6.83 -5.17
CA LEU A 49 -2.11 6.38 -4.14
C LEU A 49 -0.82 5.83 -4.73
N MET A 50 -0.91 5.07 -5.83
CA MET A 50 0.26 4.58 -6.55
C MET A 50 1.08 5.72 -7.15
N THR A 51 0.43 6.76 -7.69
CA THR A 51 1.12 7.96 -8.17
C THR A 51 1.78 8.72 -7.01
N SER A 52 1.08 8.89 -5.89
CA SER A 52 1.66 9.52 -4.69
C SER A 52 2.86 8.74 -4.16
N LEU A 53 2.79 7.40 -4.14
CA LEU A 53 3.89 6.54 -3.74
C LEU A 53 5.13 6.71 -4.64
N GLN A 54 4.93 6.94 -5.94
CA GLN A 54 6.00 7.11 -6.91
C GLN A 54 6.58 8.54 -6.93
N ALA A 55 5.78 9.55 -6.56
CA ALA A 55 6.17 10.96 -6.63
C ALA A 55 6.94 11.45 -5.38
N GLN A 56 6.87 10.74 -4.25
CA GLN A 56 7.32 11.24 -2.94
C GLN A 56 8.81 11.02 -2.61
N SER A 57 9.72 11.05 -3.58
CA SER A 57 11.14 10.66 -3.40
C SER A 57 11.92 11.38 -2.29
N GLU A 58 11.43 12.52 -1.78
CA GLU A 58 12.06 13.30 -0.68
C GLU A 58 11.16 13.48 0.57
N THR A 59 10.06 12.72 0.69
CA THR A 59 9.07 12.92 1.76
C THR A 59 9.41 12.09 3.01
N ASP A 60 9.00 12.60 4.19
CA ASP A 60 9.13 11.92 5.48
C ASP A 60 8.63 10.45 5.40
N PRO A 61 9.43 9.46 5.85
CA PRO A 61 9.05 8.05 5.93
C PRO A 61 7.69 7.80 6.63
N ALA A 62 7.27 8.68 7.53
CA ALA A 62 5.95 8.62 8.17
C ALA A 62 4.80 8.80 7.17
N VAL A 63 4.98 9.63 6.14
CA VAL A 63 4.00 9.84 5.06
C VAL A 63 3.89 8.59 4.19
N TYR A 64 5.02 7.96 3.85
CA TYR A 64 5.05 6.68 3.14
C TYR A 64 4.28 5.58 3.88
N ALA A 65 4.45 5.50 5.20
CA ALA A 65 3.69 4.55 6.01
C ALA A 65 2.17 4.82 5.94
N GLY A 66 1.76 6.09 5.90
CA GLY A 66 0.38 6.51 5.68
C GLY A 66 -0.15 6.09 4.30
N VAL A 67 0.61 6.37 3.22
CA VAL A 67 0.28 5.95 1.84
C VAL A 67 0.08 4.44 1.77
N LEU A 68 1.01 3.65 2.31
CA LEU A 68 0.95 2.19 2.29
C LEU A 68 -0.25 1.64 3.08
N THR A 69 -0.60 2.29 4.20
CA THR A 69 -1.77 1.89 5.00
C THR A 69 -3.08 2.15 4.25
N LEU A 70 -3.19 3.29 3.56
CA LEU A 70 -4.32 3.58 2.70
C LEU A 70 -4.38 2.65 1.49
N LEU A 71 -3.23 2.32 0.91
CA LEU A 71 -3.09 1.42 -0.22
C LEU A 71 -3.52 0.00 0.14
N GLU A 72 -3.12 -0.53 1.30
CA GLU A 72 -3.58 -1.83 1.82
C GLU A 72 -5.11 -1.89 1.86
N ARG A 73 -5.78 -0.85 2.38
CA ARG A 73 -7.24 -0.76 2.39
C ARG A 73 -7.84 -0.74 0.98
N ALA A 74 -7.25 0.03 0.06
CA ALA A 74 -7.72 0.08 -1.32
C ALA A 74 -7.61 -1.29 -2.01
N LEU A 75 -6.49 -1.99 -1.83
CA LEU A 75 -6.24 -3.32 -2.43
C LEU A 75 -7.30 -4.34 -2.02
N THR A 76 -7.79 -4.32 -0.77
CA THR A 76 -8.85 -5.25 -0.32
C THR A 76 -10.22 -5.02 -0.98
N ARG A 77 -10.46 -3.85 -1.58
CA ARG A 77 -11.75 -3.49 -2.21
C ARG A 77 -11.70 -3.40 -3.73
N VAL A 78 -10.53 -3.50 -4.33
CA VAL A 78 -10.35 -3.45 -5.79
C VAL A 78 -10.66 -4.82 -6.41
N PRO A 79 -11.31 -4.87 -7.60
CA PRO A 79 -11.56 -6.13 -8.29
C PRO A 79 -10.29 -6.94 -8.54
N ARG A 80 -10.34 -8.24 -8.22
CA ARG A 80 -9.20 -9.18 -8.36
C ARG A 80 -8.58 -9.17 -9.75
N ALA A 81 -9.40 -9.09 -10.81
CA ALA A 81 -8.93 -9.03 -12.19
C ALA A 81 -8.00 -7.83 -12.45
N LEU A 82 -8.29 -6.67 -11.84
CA LEU A 82 -7.46 -5.48 -11.96
C LEU A 82 -6.15 -5.64 -11.18
N LEU A 83 -6.22 -6.22 -9.97
CA LEU A 83 -5.03 -6.49 -9.16
C LEU A 83 -4.05 -7.41 -9.89
N ILE A 84 -4.55 -8.48 -10.52
CA ILE A 84 -3.71 -9.40 -11.30
C ILE A 84 -3.08 -8.66 -12.50
N SER A 85 -3.87 -7.88 -13.24
CA SER A 85 -3.36 -7.12 -14.40
C SER A 85 -2.28 -6.10 -14.03
N LYS A 86 -2.37 -5.50 -12.84
CA LYS A 86 -1.43 -4.48 -12.37
C LYS A 86 -0.42 -4.99 -11.34
N ALA A 87 -0.43 -6.29 -11.03
CA ALA A 87 0.35 -6.89 -9.96
C ALA A 87 1.84 -6.55 -10.09
N ALA A 88 2.42 -6.73 -11.27
CA ALA A 88 3.85 -6.47 -11.52
C ALA A 88 4.24 -5.01 -11.26
N ARG A 89 3.41 -4.05 -11.67
CA ARG A 89 3.67 -2.62 -11.44
C ARG A 89 3.53 -2.26 -9.97
N ILE A 90 2.50 -2.78 -9.31
CA ILE A 90 2.25 -2.55 -7.87
C ILE A 90 3.41 -3.14 -7.06
N SER A 91 3.76 -4.39 -7.32
CA SER A 91 4.82 -5.08 -6.60
C SER A 91 6.20 -4.43 -6.79
N ALA A 92 6.53 -4.00 -8.00
CA ALA A 92 7.80 -3.32 -8.27
C ALA A 92 7.91 -2.00 -7.48
N ALA A 93 6.84 -1.20 -7.45
CA ALA A 93 6.83 0.04 -6.68
C ALA A 93 6.97 -0.24 -5.17
N LEU A 94 6.24 -1.24 -4.65
CA LEU A 94 6.28 -1.60 -3.23
C LEU A 94 7.67 -2.08 -2.79
N VAL A 95 8.30 -2.96 -3.58
CA VAL A 95 9.66 -3.46 -3.30
C VAL A 95 10.67 -2.32 -3.36
N SER A 96 10.53 -1.40 -4.33
CA SER A 96 11.40 -0.22 -4.42
C SER A 96 11.30 0.63 -3.15
N VAL A 97 10.09 1.01 -2.73
CA VAL A 97 9.88 1.82 -1.52
C VAL A 97 10.38 1.11 -0.27
N ALA A 98 10.11 -0.19 -0.15
CA ALA A 98 10.55 -0.98 1.00
C ALA A 98 12.08 -1.06 1.11
N ASN A 99 12.77 -1.22 -0.02
CA ASN A 99 14.24 -1.24 -0.05
C ASN A 99 14.85 0.14 0.22
N THR A 100 14.21 1.22 -0.26
CA THR A 100 14.64 2.60 0.02
C THR A 100 14.49 2.97 1.49
N HIS A 101 13.45 2.46 2.17
CA HIS A 101 13.15 2.77 3.57
C HIS A 101 13.28 1.54 4.49
N ALA A 102 14.34 0.76 4.29
CA ALA A 102 14.56 -0.49 5.03
C ALA A 102 14.75 -0.27 6.54
N GLU A 103 15.25 0.90 6.99
CA GLU A 103 15.31 1.21 8.43
C GLU A 103 13.93 1.50 9.06
N HIS A 104 12.91 1.83 8.26
CA HIS A 104 11.60 2.24 8.76
C HIS A 104 10.62 1.07 8.83
N ALA A 105 10.57 0.42 9.99
CA ALA A 105 9.67 -0.71 10.26
C ALA A 105 8.17 -0.47 9.89
N PRO A 106 7.57 0.72 10.06
CA PRO A 106 6.19 0.97 9.64
C PRO A 106 6.01 0.91 8.11
N VAL A 107 6.98 1.43 7.36
CA VAL A 107 7.00 1.43 5.89
C VAL A 107 7.16 -0.01 5.38
N LEU A 108 8.16 -0.73 5.92
CA LEU A 108 8.35 -2.15 5.61
C LEU A 108 7.08 -2.97 5.88
N ARG A 109 6.48 -2.82 7.06
CA ARG A 109 5.24 -3.53 7.42
C ARG A 109 4.12 -3.25 6.41
N GLY A 110 3.91 -1.99 6.03
CA GLY A 110 2.88 -1.59 5.07
C GLY A 110 3.14 -2.17 3.67
N ALA A 111 4.39 -2.15 3.22
CA ALA A 111 4.77 -2.69 1.92
C ALA A 111 4.58 -4.21 1.86
N LEU A 112 5.02 -4.95 2.89
CA LEU A 112 4.82 -6.41 2.99
C LEU A 112 3.33 -6.77 3.00
N SER A 113 2.52 -6.04 3.77
CA SER A 113 1.06 -6.17 3.79
C SER A 113 0.43 -6.02 2.40
N CYS A 114 0.87 -5.00 1.64
CA CYS A 114 0.37 -4.78 0.28
C CYS A 114 0.82 -5.90 -0.67
N VAL A 115 2.06 -6.38 -0.57
CA VAL A 115 2.57 -7.50 -1.40
C VAL A 115 1.80 -8.78 -1.10
N LEU A 116 1.55 -9.10 0.17
CA LEU A 116 0.70 -10.24 0.56
C LEU A 116 -0.70 -10.15 -0.04
N SER A 117 -1.30 -8.95 -0.06
CA SER A 117 -2.61 -8.72 -0.68
C SER A 117 -2.59 -8.98 -2.19
N VAL A 118 -1.50 -8.63 -2.87
CA VAL A 118 -1.31 -8.90 -4.30
C VAL A 118 -1.10 -10.39 -4.56
N LEU A 119 -0.35 -11.10 -3.71
CA LEU A 119 -0.10 -12.53 -3.84
C LEU A 119 -1.37 -13.37 -3.58
N THR A 120 -2.13 -13.03 -2.54
CA THR A 120 -3.41 -13.69 -2.21
C THR A 120 -4.48 -13.45 -3.28
N ALA A 121 -4.39 -12.34 -4.02
CA ALA A 121 -5.26 -12.07 -5.17
C ALA A 121 -4.98 -12.97 -6.39
N GLN A 122 -3.99 -13.87 -6.37
CA GLN A 122 -3.63 -14.69 -7.53
C GLN A 122 -4.48 -15.96 -7.61
N PRO A 123 -4.95 -16.38 -8.80
CA PRO A 123 -5.88 -17.51 -8.96
C PRO A 123 -5.27 -18.81 -8.41
N ALA A 124 -6.06 -19.55 -7.62
CA ALA A 124 -5.63 -20.83 -7.06
C ALA A 124 -5.35 -21.83 -8.20
N GLY A 125 -4.15 -22.41 -8.21
CA GLY A 125 -3.74 -23.38 -9.23
C GLY A 125 -3.13 -22.78 -10.50
N ALA A 126 -2.98 -21.45 -10.61
CA ALA A 126 -2.18 -20.88 -11.68
C ALA A 126 -0.68 -21.12 -11.44
N PRO A 127 0.10 -21.41 -12.49
CA PRO A 127 1.54 -21.57 -12.36
C PRO A 127 2.17 -20.28 -11.83
N ALA A 128 3.01 -20.40 -10.80
CA ALA A 128 3.71 -19.27 -10.22
C ALA A 128 4.63 -18.64 -11.29
N SER A 129 4.40 -17.37 -11.60
CA SER A 129 5.27 -16.63 -12.49
C SER A 129 6.65 -16.41 -11.84
N ALA A 130 7.68 -16.23 -12.66
CA ALA A 130 9.03 -15.94 -12.15
C ALA A 130 9.05 -14.70 -11.23
N ASP A 131 8.22 -13.70 -11.53
CA ASP A 131 8.13 -12.48 -10.72
C ASP A 131 7.40 -12.73 -9.39
N MET A 132 6.39 -13.60 -9.36
CA MET A 132 5.77 -14.03 -8.10
C MET A 132 6.77 -14.76 -7.20
N LEU A 133 7.58 -15.65 -7.77
CA LEU A 133 8.63 -16.37 -7.01
C LEU A 133 9.69 -15.42 -6.47
N LYS A 134 10.08 -14.39 -7.23
CA LYS A 134 10.99 -13.33 -6.75
C LYS A 134 10.38 -12.57 -5.58
N LEU A 135 9.11 -12.19 -5.67
CA LEU A 135 8.40 -11.49 -4.58
C LEU A 135 8.25 -12.36 -3.34
N PHE A 136 7.98 -13.65 -3.52
CA PHE A 136 7.92 -14.59 -2.41
C PHE A 136 9.27 -14.74 -1.72
N ARG A 137 10.36 -14.86 -2.49
CA ARG A 137 11.72 -14.88 -1.93
C ARG A 137 12.05 -13.60 -1.18
N TRP A 138 11.69 -12.45 -1.76
CA TRP A 138 11.86 -11.15 -1.10
C TRP A 138 11.08 -11.08 0.23
N LEU A 139 9.85 -11.61 0.30
CA LEU A 139 9.11 -11.70 1.57
C LEU A 139 9.82 -12.54 2.62
N LEU A 140 10.40 -13.68 2.22
CA LEU A 140 11.09 -14.60 3.12
C LEU A 140 12.32 -13.96 3.79
N GLU A 141 12.96 -12.99 3.15
CA GLU A 141 14.09 -12.24 3.74
C GLU A 141 13.68 -11.51 5.04
N PHE A 142 12.40 -11.17 5.19
CA PHE A 142 11.88 -10.44 6.36
C PHE A 142 11.43 -11.35 7.51
N VAL A 143 11.44 -12.68 7.35
CA VAL A 143 11.08 -13.65 8.41
C VAL A 143 12.01 -13.53 9.62
N VAL A 144 13.27 -13.16 9.40
CA VAL A 144 14.31 -13.03 10.44
C VAL A 144 14.55 -11.59 10.89
N HIS A 145 13.71 -10.64 10.48
CA HIS A 145 13.90 -9.22 10.75
C HIS A 145 13.91 -8.89 12.27
N PRO A 146 14.70 -7.92 12.77
CA PRO A 146 14.73 -7.60 14.21
C PRO A 146 13.39 -7.09 14.76
N SER A 147 12.59 -6.41 13.94
CA SER A 147 11.26 -5.91 14.34
C SER A 147 10.18 -7.00 14.30
N PRO A 148 9.49 -7.30 15.44
CA PRO A 148 8.46 -8.34 15.50
C PRO A 148 7.26 -8.07 14.57
N LYS A 149 6.92 -6.79 14.36
CA LYS A 149 5.81 -6.39 13.47
C LYS A 149 6.10 -6.68 11.99
N VAL A 150 7.37 -6.64 11.61
CA VAL A 150 7.84 -6.94 10.25
C VAL A 150 7.96 -8.46 10.08
N ARG A 151 8.55 -9.17 11.07
CA ARG A 151 8.62 -10.65 11.06
C ARG A 151 7.27 -11.31 10.91
N ALA A 152 6.27 -10.86 11.69
CA ALA A 152 4.92 -11.42 11.63
C ALA A 152 4.32 -11.36 10.22
N ARG A 153 4.72 -10.38 9.40
CA ARG A 153 4.27 -10.26 8.01
C ARG A 153 5.07 -11.14 7.05
N GLY A 154 6.35 -11.39 7.32
CA GLY A 154 7.13 -12.36 6.53
C GLY A 154 6.71 -13.83 6.77
N GLN A 155 6.08 -14.12 7.91
CA GLN A 155 5.66 -15.47 8.33
C GLN A 155 4.21 -15.84 7.95
N LEU A 156 3.46 -14.91 7.36
CA LEU A 156 2.06 -15.06 6.96
C LEU A 156 1.94 -15.68 5.56
#